data_AF-D2I5G5-F1
#
_entry.id   AF-D2I5G5-F1
#
_cell.length_a   1.000
_cell.length_b   1.000
_cell.length_c   1.000
_cell.angle_alpha   90.00
_cell.angle_beta   90.00
_cell.angle_gamma   90.00
#
_symmetry.space_group_name_H-M   'P 1'
#
loop_
_entity.id
_entity.type
_entity.pdbx_description
1 polymer ?
#
loop_
_entity_poly.entity_id
_entity_poly.type
_entity_poly.pdbx_seq_one_letter_code
_entity_poly.pdbx_strand_id
1 'polypeptide(L)' 'MAAPDPPPPPPMSRGCQSSASLSPPRGDRTLLVRHLPAELTAEEKEDLLKYFGAQSVRVLSDKGRL' A
#
# COMPACT_ATOMS: atom_id res chain seq x y z
N MET A 1 11.25 53.13 14.78
CA MET A 1 11.64 51.75 15.15
C MET A 1 11.08 50.83 14.08
N ALA A 2 11.92 50.24 13.23
CA ALA A 2 11.47 49.31 12.19
C ALA A 2 11.32 47.90 12.81
N ALA A 3 10.16 47.28 12.62
CA ALA A 3 9.94 45.89 13.02
C ALA A 3 10.70 44.96 12.04
N PRO A 4 11.38 43.90 12.50
CA PRO A 4 12.02 42.96 11.60
C PRO A 4 10.97 42.15 10.83
N ASP A 5 11.23 41.93 9.54
CA ASP A 5 10.41 41.14 8.62
C ASP A 5 10.30 39.67 9.08
N PRO A 6 9.10 39.05 9.06
CA PRO A 6 8.93 37.65 9.46
C PRO A 6 9.46 36.68 8.38
N PRO A 7 10.10 35.56 8.76
CA PRO A 7 10.63 34.60 7.79
C PRO A 7 9.52 33.88 7.00
N PRO A 8 9.79 33.46 5.75
CA PRO A 8 8.82 32.72 4.95
C PRO A 8 8.57 31.30 5.51
N PRO A 9 7.36 30.75 5.37
CA PRO A 9 7.04 29.41 5.85
C PRO A 9 7.78 28.32 5.04
N PRO A 10 8.13 27.18 5.66
CA PRO A 10 8.71 26.05 4.92
C PRO A 10 7.68 25.44 3.94
N PRO A 11 8.12 24.86 2.81
CA PRO A 11 7.22 24.13 1.94
C PRO A 11 6.70 22.90 2.70
N MET A 12 5.42 22.88 3.04
CA MET A 12 4.76 21.68 3.53
C MET A 12 4.88 20.63 2.43
N SER A 13 5.65 19.59 2.74
CA SER A 13 5.81 18.38 1.94
C SER A 13 4.45 17.97 1.39
N ARG A 14 4.31 17.98 0.06
CA ARG A 14 3.22 17.30 -0.64
C ARG A 14 3.36 15.83 -0.31
N GLY A 15 2.78 15.44 0.82
CA GLY A 15 2.59 14.07 1.24
C GLY A 15 1.68 13.40 0.23
N CYS A 16 2.30 12.85 -0.80
CA CYS A 16 1.70 11.82 -1.61
C CYS A 16 1.48 10.61 -0.69
N GLN A 17 0.33 10.52 -0.05
CA GLN A 17 -0.14 9.25 0.51
C GLN A 17 -1.58 9.06 0.04
N SER A 18 -1.69 8.63 -1.22
CA SER A 18 -2.81 7.79 -1.63
C SER A 18 -2.71 6.46 -0.86
N SER A 19 -2.98 6.51 0.44
CA SER A 19 -3.34 5.33 1.19
C SER A 19 -4.81 5.13 0.86
N ALA A 20 -5.06 4.42 -0.24
CA ALA A 20 -6.36 3.85 -0.52
C ALA A 20 -6.70 2.94 0.68
N SER A 21 -7.37 3.50 1.69
CA SER A 21 -8.03 2.76 2.74
C SER A 21 -9.19 2.02 2.09
N LEU A 22 -8.88 0.88 1.47
CA LEU A 22 -9.87 -0.05 0.99
C LEU A 22 -10.49 -0.69 2.24
N SER A 23 -11.65 -0.16 2.60
CA SER A 23 -12.55 -0.66 3.62
C SER A 23 -12.67 -2.19 3.59
N PRO A 24 -12.70 -2.88 4.74
CA PRO A 24 -12.82 -4.34 4.76
C PRO A 24 -14.13 -4.77 4.08
N PRO A 25 -14.07 -5.64 3.06
CA PRO A 25 -15.28 -6.12 2.40
C PRO A 25 -16.12 -6.92 3.40
N ARG A 26 -17.34 -6.45 3.62
CA ARG A 26 -18.34 -7.11 4.45
C ARG A 26 -18.90 -8.29 3.65
N GLY A 27 -18.64 -9.52 4.09
CA GLY A 27 -19.31 -10.74 3.61
C GLY A 27 -18.36 -11.82 3.12
N ASP A 28 -17.39 -11.46 2.28
CA ASP A 28 -16.39 -12.37 1.73
C ASP A 28 -15.02 -12.01 2.31
N ARG A 29 -14.38 -12.95 3.00
CA ARG A 29 -13.12 -12.73 3.75
C ARG A 29 -11.92 -12.65 2.80
N THR A 30 -12.02 -11.82 1.77
CA THR A 30 -10.98 -11.60 0.75
C THR A 30 -10.13 -10.40 1.17
N LEU A 31 -8.82 -10.62 1.26
CA LEU A 31 -7.84 -9.59 1.67
C LEU A 31 -7.00 -9.17 0.47
N LEU A 32 -6.76 -7.86 0.35
CA LEU A 32 -5.85 -7.32 -0.65
C LEU A 32 -4.48 -7.07 0.00
N VAL A 33 -3.47 -7.80 -0.46
CA VAL A 33 -2.09 -7.68 0.04
C VAL A 33 -1.29 -6.78 -0.90
N ARG A 34 -0.80 -5.66 -0.37
CA ARG A 34 0.11 -4.72 -1.08
C ARG A 34 1.54 -4.94 -0.62
N HIS A 35 2.52 -4.51 -1.42
CA HIS A 35 3.96 -4.61 -1.12
C HIS A 35 4.52 -6.03 -1.00
N LEU A 36 3.97 -6.98 -1.75
CA LEU A 36 4.66 -8.25 -1.90
C LEU A 36 5.98 -8.04 -2.69
N PRO A 37 7.07 -8.68 -2.29
CA PRO A 37 8.34 -8.60 -3.03
C PRO A 37 8.12 -9.00 -4.50
N ALA A 38 8.67 -8.20 -5.41
CA ALA A 38 8.60 -8.47 -6.85
C ALA A 38 9.53 -9.62 -7.29
N GLU A 39 10.39 -10.08 -6.38
CA GLU A 39 11.27 -11.24 -6.56
C GLU A 39 10.50 -12.57 -6.43
N LEU A 40 9.33 -12.56 -5.76
CA LEU A 40 8.49 -13.75 -5.63
C LEU A 40 7.72 -14.00 -6.93
N THR A 41 7.82 -15.22 -7.46
CA THR A 41 7.01 -15.69 -8.58
C THR A 41 5.56 -15.87 -8.15
N ALA A 42 4.62 -15.87 -9.09
CA ALA A 42 3.19 -16.09 -8.78
C ALA A 42 2.96 -17.32 -7.88
N GLU A 43 3.69 -18.42 -8.12
CA GLU A 43 3.62 -19.65 -7.32
C GLU A 43 4.04 -19.42 -5.87
N GLU A 44 5.16 -18.74 -5.64
CA GLU A 44 5.63 -18.42 -4.28
C GLU A 44 4.69 -17.44 -3.56
N LYS A 45 4.07 -16.51 -4.29
CA LYS A 45 3.04 -15.62 -3.72
C LYS A 45 1.83 -16.42 -3.22
N GLU A 46 1.40 -17.40 -4.00
CA GLU A 46 0.29 -18.27 -3.63
C GLU A 46 0.63 -19.16 -2.43
N ASP A 47 1.80 -19.80 -2.44
CA ASP A 47 2.23 -20.69 -1.36
C ASP A 47 2.36 -19.94 -0.02
N LEU A 48 2.99 -18.77 -0.05
CA LEU A 48 3.11 -17.91 1.12
C LEU A 48 1.75 -17.51 1.69
N LEU A 49 0.80 -17.08 0.85
CA LEU A 49 -0.52 -16.68 1.33
C LEU A 49 -1.36 -17.89 1.79
N LYS A 50 -1.21 -19.05 1.15
CA LYS A 50 -1.82 -20.32 1.60
C LYS A 50 -1.26 -20.75 2.96
N TYR A 51 0.03 -20.56 3.21
CA TYR A 51 0.65 -20.83 4.51
C TYR A 51 -0.01 -20.02 5.64
N PHE A 52 -0.38 -18.76 5.39
CA PHE A 52 -1.14 -17.93 6.33
C PHE A 52 -2.64 -18.27 6.41
N GLY A 53 -3.12 -19.28 5.67
CA GLY A 53 -4.50 -19.75 5.71
C GLY A 53 -5.40 -19.19 4.62
N ALA A 54 -4.84 -18.60 3.55
CA ALA A 54 -5.65 -18.22 2.38
C ALA A 54 -6.15 -19.47 1.65
N GLN A 55 -7.47 -19.58 1.48
CA GLN A 55 -8.08 -20.70 0.75
C GLN A 55 -7.95 -20.55 -0.78
N SER A 56 -7.94 -19.31 -1.26
CA SER A 56 -7.76 -18.97 -2.67
C SER A 56 -6.99 -17.68 -2.79
N VAL A 57 -6.05 -17.64 -3.74
CA VAL A 57 -5.15 -16.51 -3.97
C VAL A 57 -5.24 -16.15 -5.45
N ARG A 58 -5.39 -14.85 -5.75
CA ARG A 58 -5.33 -14.33 -7.13
C ARG A 58 -4.24 -13.29 -7.21
N VAL A 59 -3.26 -13.53 -8.07
CA VAL A 59 -2.17 -12.58 -8.34
C VAL A 59 -2.69 -11.53 -9.33
N LEU A 60 -2.93 -10.32 -8.84
CA LEU A 60 -3.45 -9.21 -9.66
C LEU A 60 -2.34 -8.43 -10.38
N SER A 61 -1.13 -8.41 -9.83
CA SER A 61 0.04 -7.82 -10.48
C SER A 61 1.28 -8.56 -10.03
N ASP A 62 2.09 -8.98 -11.01
CA ASP A 62 3.38 -9.59 -10.72
C ASP A 62 4.45 -8.53 -10.43
N LYS A 63 4.33 -7.36 -11.08
CA LYS A 63 5.23 -6.21 -10.96
C LYS A 63 4.40 -4.99 -10.58
N GLY A 64 4.56 -4.55 -9.34
CA GLY A 64 3.60 -3.64 -8.68
C GLY A 64 3.30 -2.34 -9.42
N ARG A 65 2.02 -1.99 -9.48
CA ARG A 65 1.44 -0.74 -8.93
C ARG A 65 -0.10 -0.85 -9.00
N LEU A 66 -0.69 -1.63 -8.08
CA LEU A 66 -2.10 -1.52 -7.71
C LEU A 66 -2.23 -0.66 -6.46
#